data_AF-A0AAU9LYZ0-F1
#
_entry.id   AF-A0AAU9LYZ0-F1
#
_cell.length_a   1.000
_cell.length_b   1.000
_cell.length_c   1.000
_cell.angle_alpha   90.00
_cell.angle_beta   90.00
_cell.angle_gamma   90.00
#
_symmetry.space_group_name_H-M   'P 1'
#
loop_
_entity.id
_entity.type
_entity.pdbx_description
1 polymer ?
#
loop_
_entity_poly.entity_id
_entity_poly.type
_entity_poly.pdbx_seq_one_letter_code
_entity_poly.pdbx_strand_id
1 'polypeptide(L)'
;MSPTAVAEVEAQKKRVYMEYSAAMYTQLTRLFIQVPVFVSFFLAIENMVEKVPSFQTGGASWFIDLTTVDAFYILPLLAAISCWITIEFTMQEGKRGGVWKNIARDGVALTLPLTASFPNE
;
A
#
# COMPACT_ATOMS: atom_id res chain seq x y z
N MET A 1 -20.53 -25.65 34.06
CA MET A 1 -19.37 -25.84 33.16
C MET A 1 -18.36 -26.71 33.89
N SER A 2 -17.78 -27.73 33.24
CA SER A 2 -16.75 -28.55 33.89
C SER A 2 -15.49 -27.70 34.11
N PRO A 3 -14.73 -27.91 35.21
CA PRO A 3 -13.47 -27.21 35.46
C PRO A 3 -12.48 -27.31 34.30
N THR A 4 -12.53 -28.43 33.56
CA THR A 4 -11.74 -28.68 32.35
C THR A 4 -12.11 -27.77 31.18
N ALA A 5 -13.40 -27.50 30.95
CA ALA A 5 -13.86 -26.65 29.86
C ALA A 5 -13.46 -25.17 30.07
N VAL A 6 -13.38 -24.71 31.33
CA VAL A 6 -12.93 -23.35 31.65
C VAL A 6 -11.43 -23.20 31.37
N ALA A 7 -10.62 -24.19 31.76
CA ALA A 7 -9.18 -24.20 31.51
C ALA A 7 -8.84 -24.23 30.00
N GLU A 8 -9.60 -24.99 29.20
CA GLU A 8 -9.45 -25.05 27.75
C GLU A 8 -9.75 -23.70 27.08
N VAL A 9 -10.82 -23.03 27.51
CA VAL A 9 -11.19 -21.71 26.99
C VAL A 9 -10.13 -20.66 27.33
N GLU A 10 -9.56 -20.69 28.53
CA GLU A 10 -8.47 -19.79 28.92
C GLU A 10 -7.19 -20.05 28.12
N ALA A 11 -6.82 -21.32 27.92
CA ALA A 11 -5.68 -21.70 27.10
C ALA A 11 -5.85 -21.26 25.64
N GLN A 12 -7.06 -21.39 25.09
CA GLN A 12 -7.39 -20.96 23.73
C GLN A 12 -7.29 -19.43 23.59
N LYS A 13 -7.84 -18.66 24.55
CA LYS A 13 -7.72 -17.19 24.57
C LYS A 13 -6.26 -16.75 24.56
N LYS A 14 -5.41 -17.39 25.37
CA LYS A 14 -3.98 -17.09 25.43
C LYS A 14 -3.27 -17.38 24.10
N ARG A 15 -3.58 -18.51 23.45
CA ARG A 15 -3.00 -18.84 22.13
C ARG A 15 -3.37 -17.82 21.06
N VAL A 16 -4.65 -17.47 20.96
CA VAL A 16 -5.13 -16.47 19.99
C VAL A 16 -4.48 -15.10 20.22
N TYR A 17 -4.31 -14.69 21.48
CA TYR A 17 -3.61 -13.45 21.81
C TYR A 17 -2.14 -13.47 21.35
N MET A 18 -1.43 -14.58 21.59
CA MET A 18 -0.03 -14.73 21.19
C MET A 18 0.13 -14.74 19.67
N GLU A 19 -0.74 -15.45 18.94
CA GLU A 19 -0.75 -15.44 17.46
C GLU A 19 -1.04 -14.04 16.91
N TYR A 20 -2.02 -13.33 17.48
CA TYR A 20 -2.34 -11.97 17.06
C TYR A 20 -1.18 -11.01 17.33
N SER A 21 -0.52 -11.11 18.49
CA SER A 21 0.64 -10.31 18.85
C SER A 21 1.82 -10.56 17.91
N ALA A 22 2.08 -11.81 17.55
CA ALA A 22 3.15 -12.17 16.62
C ALA A 22 2.85 -11.63 15.21
N ALA A 23 1.63 -11.81 14.72
CA ALA A 23 1.20 -11.29 13.42
C ALA A 23 1.29 -9.76 13.39
N MET A 24 0.84 -9.07 14.45
CA MET A 24 0.94 -7.61 14.56
C MET A 24 2.39 -7.14 14.52
N TYR A 25 3.29 -7.81 15.24
CA TYR A 25 4.72 -7.50 15.22
C TYR A 25 5.31 -7.63 13.81
N THR A 26 5.00 -8.72 13.10
CA THR A 26 5.46 -8.89 11.71
C THR A 26 4.95 -7.77 10.79
N GLN A 27 3.70 -7.34 10.92
CA GLN A 27 3.17 -6.23 10.11
C GLN A 27 3.80 -4.89 10.45
N LEU A 28 4.02 -4.61 11.74
CA LEU A 28 4.68 -3.37 12.17
C LEU A 28 6.13 -3.33 11.67
N THR A 29 6.90 -4.42 11.81
CA THR A 29 8.26 -4.49 11.29
C THR A 29 8.31 -4.25 9.78
N ARG A 30 7.37 -4.82 9.01
CA ARG A 30 7.29 -4.56 7.57
C ARG A 30 7.04 -3.09 7.27
N LEU A 31 6.16 -2.43 8.01
CA LEU A 31 5.90 -1.00 7.85
C LEU A 31 7.14 -0.15 8.17
N PHE A 32 7.86 -0.48 9.25
CA PHE A 32 9.09 0.22 9.65
C PHE A 32 10.23 0.09 8.63
N ILE A 33 10.25 -0.96 7.82
CA ILE A 33 11.23 -1.11 6.73
C ILE A 33 10.73 -0.42 5.46
N GLN A 34 9.43 -0.58 5.13
CA GLN A 34 8.85 -0.04 3.91
C GLN A 34 8.82 1.49 3.89
N VAL A 35 8.48 2.13 5.02
CA VAL A 35 8.33 3.59 5.08
C VAL A 35 9.67 4.31 4.79
N PRO A 36 10.80 3.97 5.45
CA PRO A 36 12.08 4.60 5.13
C PRO A 36 12.54 4.37 3.69
N VAL A 37 12.30 3.19 3.12
CA VAL A 37 12.62 2.89 1.72
C VAL A 37 11.81 3.80 0.80
N PHE A 38 10.48 3.88 1.01
CA PHE A 38 9.61 4.75 0.24
C PHE A 38 10.02 6.22 0.33
N VAL A 39 10.28 6.74 1.53
CA VAL A 39 10.72 8.12 1.76
C VAL A 39 12.05 8.38 1.05
N SER A 40 12.99 7.44 1.10
CA SER A 40 14.29 7.58 0.44
C SER A 40 14.14 7.69 -1.08
N PHE A 41 13.32 6.84 -1.69
CA PHE A 41 13.06 6.91 -3.14
C PHE A 41 12.30 8.18 -3.53
N PHE A 42 11.31 8.59 -2.73
CA PHE A 42 10.56 9.81 -2.97
C PHE A 42 11.49 11.05 -2.98
N LEU A 43 12.27 11.23 -1.92
CA LEU A 43 13.21 12.35 -1.82
C LEU A 43 14.29 12.28 -2.90
N ALA A 44 14.76 11.09 -3.27
CA ALA A 44 15.72 10.94 -4.35
C ALA A 44 15.14 11.37 -5.71
N ILE A 45 13.90 10.99 -6.02
CA ILE A 45 13.21 11.38 -7.25
C ILE A 45 12.94 12.89 -7.27
N GLU A 46 12.46 13.46 -6.16
CA GLU A 46 12.22 14.90 -6.02
C GLU A 46 13.52 15.70 -6.27
N ASN A 47 14.63 15.28 -5.65
CA ASN A 47 15.95 15.89 -5.88
C ASN A 47 16.46 15.71 -7.33
N MET A 48 16.07 14.64 -8.02
CA MET A 48 16.44 14.42 -9.43
C MET A 48 15.60 15.27 -10.37
N VAL A 49 14.30 15.45 -10.10
CA VAL A 49 13.40 16.31 -10.88
C VAL A 49 13.93 17.74 -10.98
N GLU A 50 14.47 18.29 -9.89
CA GLU A 50 15.07 19.63 -9.90
C GLU A 50 16.40 19.71 -10.67
N LYS A 51 17.18 18.62 -10.71
CA LYS A 51 18.57 18.63 -11.18
C LYS A 51 18.78 18.00 -12.56
N VAL A 52 17.76 17.34 -13.11
CA VAL A 52 17.84 16.57 -14.35
C VAL A 52 16.82 17.13 -15.36
N PRO A 53 17.23 18.09 -16.21
CA PRO A 53 16.34 18.74 -17.18
C PRO A 53 15.73 17.76 -18.20
N SER A 54 16.34 16.58 -18.39
CA SER A 54 15.78 15.54 -19.27
C SER A 54 14.49 14.91 -18.75
N PHE A 55 14.07 15.16 -17.51
CA PHE A 55 12.74 14.77 -17.03
C PHE A 55 11.63 15.70 -17.55
N GLN A 56 11.97 16.92 -17.96
CA GLN A 56 11.04 17.85 -18.62
C GLN A 56 10.88 17.55 -20.11
N THR A 57 11.87 16.88 -20.71
CA THR A 57 11.92 16.59 -22.14
C THR A 57 12.43 15.17 -22.38
N GLY A 58 11.49 14.24 -22.63
CA GLY A 58 11.87 12.86 -22.96
C GLY A 58 10.90 11.77 -22.49
N GLY A 59 9.69 12.11 -22.09
CA GLY A 59 8.67 11.11 -21.76
C GLY A 59 8.09 10.38 -23.00
N ALA A 60 7.08 9.53 -22.79
CA ALA A 60 6.47 8.74 -23.85
C ALA A 60 5.46 9.54 -24.70
N SER A 61 4.86 8.92 -25.71
CA SER A 61 3.93 9.56 -26.64
C SER A 61 2.73 10.30 -26.00
N TRP A 62 2.40 10.02 -24.73
CA TRP A 62 1.31 10.66 -23.99
C TRP A 62 1.75 11.50 -22.77
N PHE A 63 3.05 11.55 -22.45
CA PHE A 63 3.61 12.45 -21.43
C PHE A 63 4.96 12.95 -21.91
N ILE A 64 5.11 14.24 -22.16
CA ILE A 64 6.41 14.81 -22.58
C ILE A 64 7.26 15.16 -21.35
N ASP A 65 6.58 15.60 -20.29
CA ASP A 65 7.16 16.15 -19.07
C ASP A 65 6.69 15.33 -17.86
N LEU A 66 7.61 14.61 -17.22
CA LEU A 66 7.35 13.81 -16.01
C LEU A 66 7.27 14.68 -14.74
N THR A 67 7.59 15.97 -14.83
CA THR A 67 7.55 16.92 -13.71
C THR A 67 6.17 17.55 -13.55
N THR A 68 5.29 17.37 -14.55
CA THR A 68 3.91 17.86 -14.56
C THR A 68 2.91 16.73 -14.29
N VAL A 69 1.72 17.10 -13.81
CA VAL A 69 0.62 16.14 -13.60
C VAL A 69 0.23 15.47 -14.92
N ASP A 70 0.07 14.16 -14.92
CA ASP A 70 -0.34 13.39 -16.11
C ASP A 70 -1.75 13.80 -16.55
N ALA A 71 -1.84 14.58 -17.63
CA ALA A 71 -3.09 15.10 -18.19
C ALA A 71 -4.08 14.00 -18.62
N PHE A 72 -3.59 12.80 -18.94
CA PHE A 72 -4.44 11.67 -19.36
C PHE A 72 -4.70 10.67 -18.24
N TYR A 73 -4.15 10.88 -17.03
CA TYR A 73 -4.29 9.99 -15.87
C TYR A 73 -3.88 8.52 -16.14
N ILE A 74 -3.03 8.27 -17.14
CA ILE A 74 -2.60 6.92 -17.52
C ILE A 74 -1.64 6.35 -16.49
N LEU A 75 -0.68 7.14 -16.02
CA LEU A 75 0.27 6.78 -14.98
C LEU A 75 -0.42 6.45 -13.63
N PRO A 76 -1.31 7.31 -13.08
CA PRO A 76 -2.02 6.98 -11.84
C PRO A 76 -2.95 5.77 -12.01
N LEU A 77 -3.55 5.56 -13.19
CA LEU A 77 -4.34 4.36 -13.47
C LEU A 77 -3.47 3.08 -13.48
N LEU A 78 -2.31 3.11 -14.13
CA LEU A 78 -1.38 1.96 -14.13
C LEU A 78 -0.85 1.66 -12.73
N ALA A 79 -0.57 2.70 -11.93
CA ALA A 79 -0.19 2.56 -10.53
C ALA A 79 -1.32 1.92 -9.71
N ALA A 80 -2.57 2.35 -9.89
CA ALA A 80 -3.74 1.78 -9.25
C ALA A 80 -3.94 0.29 -9.60
N ILE A 81 -3.80 -0.08 -10.87
CA ILE A 81 -3.89 -1.47 -11.34
C ILE A 81 -2.76 -2.32 -10.73
N SER A 82 -1.53 -1.81 -10.71
CA SER A 82 -0.37 -2.51 -10.14
C SER A 82 -0.53 -2.72 -8.62
N CYS A 83 -1.09 -1.72 -7.93
CA CYS A 83 -1.43 -1.82 -6.51
C CYS A 83 -2.52 -2.88 -6.27
N TRP A 84 -3.58 -2.87 -7.08
CA TRP A 84 -4.65 -3.85 -7.03
C TRP A 84 -4.13 -5.29 -7.20
N ILE A 85 -3.28 -5.52 -8.19
CA ILE A 85 -2.63 -6.83 -8.42
C ILE A 85 -1.84 -7.22 -7.17
N THR A 86 -1.02 -6.31 -6.64
CA THR A 86 -0.21 -6.58 -5.44
C THR A 86 -1.08 -6.99 -4.25
N ILE A 87 -2.21 -6.31 -4.02
CA ILE A 87 -3.17 -6.63 -2.95
C ILE A 87 -3.75 -8.03 -3.15
N GLU A 88 -4.19 -8.36 -4.37
CA GLU A 88 -4.81 -9.66 -4.67
C GLU A 88 -3.84 -10.83 -4.48
N PHE A 89 -2.56 -10.65 -4.84
CA PHE A 89 -1.53 -11.69 -4.71
C PHE A 89 -0.88 -11.77 -3.31
N THR A 90 -0.82 -10.67 -2.56
CA THR A 90 -0.15 -10.63 -1.25
C THR A 90 -1.07 -11.04 -0.10
N MET A 91 -2.39 -10.84 -0.25
CA MET A 91 -3.34 -11.19 0.80
C MET A 91 -3.69 -12.68 0.78
N GLN A 92 -3.10 -13.43 1.71
CA GLN A 92 -3.50 -14.81 1.95
C GLN A 92 -4.96 -14.91 2.45
N GLU A 93 -5.68 -15.86 1.88
CA GLU A 93 -7.11 -16.05 2.09
C GLU A 93 -7.41 -16.60 3.50
N GLY A 94 -7.92 -15.73 4.36
CA GLY A 94 -8.66 -16.09 5.57
C GLY A 94 -9.93 -15.24 5.67
N LYS A 95 -10.86 -15.55 6.59
CA LYS A 95 -12.12 -14.77 6.77
C LYS A 95 -11.90 -13.26 6.93
N ARG A 96 -10.73 -12.85 7.45
CA ARG A 96 -10.30 -11.44 7.55
C ARG A 96 -9.79 -10.88 6.21
N GLY A 97 -9.14 -11.71 5.38
CA GLY A 97 -8.66 -11.35 4.05
C GLY A 97 -9.76 -10.90 3.09
N GLY A 98 -10.97 -11.45 3.18
CA GLY A 98 -12.11 -10.98 2.36
C GLY A 98 -12.53 -9.53 2.67
N VAL A 99 -12.58 -9.16 3.95
CA VAL A 99 -12.92 -7.79 4.38
C VAL A 99 -11.82 -6.80 3.99
N TRP A 100 -10.56 -7.18 4.23
CA TRP A 100 -9.41 -6.36 3.84
C TRP A 100 -9.28 -6.21 2.32
N LYS A 101 -9.70 -7.21 1.52
CA LYS A 101 -9.72 -7.12 0.06
C LYS A 101 -10.73 -6.06 -0.36
N ASN A 102 -11.97 -6.11 0.15
CA ASN A 102 -12.97 -5.10 -0.18
C ASN A 102 -12.55 -3.68 0.22
N ILE A 103 -11.97 -3.50 1.41
CA ILE A 103 -11.42 -2.19 1.85
C ILE A 103 -10.30 -1.71 0.92
N ALA A 104 -9.39 -2.60 0.52
CA ALA A 104 -8.29 -2.26 -0.35
C ALA A 104 -8.77 -1.92 -1.78
N ARG A 105 -9.82 -2.59 -2.26
CA ARG A 105 -10.47 -2.27 -3.53
C ARG A 105 -11.11 -0.87 -3.53
N ASP A 106 -11.84 -0.54 -2.46
CA ASP A 106 -12.44 0.78 -2.28
C ASP A 106 -11.35 1.86 -2.09
N GLY A 107 -10.26 1.51 -1.41
CA GLY A 107 -9.07 2.34 -1.26
C GLY A 107 -8.39 2.65 -2.59
N VAL A 108 -8.23 1.67 -3.48
CA VAL A 108 -7.69 1.88 -4.84
C VAL A 108 -8.61 2.76 -5.69
N ALA A 109 -9.93 2.61 -5.53
CA ALA A 109 -10.89 3.49 -6.19
C ALA A 109 -10.80 4.94 -5.67
N LEU A 110 -10.47 5.16 -4.39
CA LEU A 110 -10.30 6.48 -3.78
C LEU A 110 -8.91 7.10 -4.03
N THR A 111 -7.86 6.29 -4.18
CA THR A 111 -6.52 6.80 -4.51
C THR A 111 -6.43 7.33 -5.94
N LEU A 112 -7.30 6.88 -6.85
CA LEU A 112 -7.36 7.40 -8.21
C LEU A 112 -7.75 8.90 -8.27
N PRO A 113 -8.85 9.37 -7.66
CA PRO A 113 -9.16 10.80 -7.60
C PRO A 113 -8.16 11.57 -6.72
N LEU A 114 -7.58 10.98 -5.67
CA LEU A 114 -6.58 11.65 -4.84
C LEU A 114 -5.26 11.88 -5.57
N THR A 115 -4.79 10.88 -6.34
CA THR A 115 -3.59 11.05 -7.18
C THR A 115 -3.87 11.97 -8.37
N ALA A 116 -5.10 11.99 -8.86
CA ALA A 116 -5.55 12.96 -9.85
C ALA A 116 -5.68 14.41 -9.32
N SER A 117 -5.80 14.56 -7.99
CA SER A 117 -5.97 15.84 -7.30
C SER A 117 -4.70 16.30 -6.58
N PHE A 118 -3.55 15.65 -6.78
CA PHE A 118 -2.29 16.17 -6.26
C PHE A 118 -2.08 17.59 -6.80
N PRO A 119 -1.62 18.53 -5.95
CA PRO A 119 -1.64 19.96 -6.26
C PRO A 119 -0.90 20.26 -7.57
N ASN A 120 -1.57 21.02 -8.43
CA ASN A 120 -0.92 21.75 -9.52
C ASN A 120 -0.27 22.99 -8.89
N GLU A 121 0.90 22.84 -8.27
CA GLU A 121 1.82 23.98 -8.06
C GLU A 121 3.08 23.79 -8.88
#